data_AF-A0A6G3MGH6-F1
#
_entry.id   AF-A0A6G3MGH6-F1
#
_cell.length_a   1.000
_cell.length_b   1.000
_cell.length_c   1.000
_cell.angle_alpha   90.00
_cell.angle_beta   90.00
_cell.angle_gamma   90.00
#
_symmetry.space_group_name_H-M   'P 1'
#
loop_
_entity.id
_entity.type
_entity.pdbx_description
1 polymer ?
#
loop_
_entity_poly.entity_id
_entity_poly.type
_entity_poly.pdbx_seq_one_letter_code
_entity_poly.pdbx_strand_id
1 'polypeptide(L)'
;MGIDWSIREGYSWAEDKEYCEEYGRMLDADPGKVSIKAKKRGIPQLGTLGSGNHYAEIQVVDEIYDKHAAACMGLDRVGQVCFMIHSGSRGLGHQVATG
;
A
#
# COMPACT_ATOMS: atom_id res chain seq x y z
N MET A 1 2.21 -11.80 -8.12
CA MET A 1 1.86 -11.76 -6.68
C MET A 1 2.21 -10.38 -6.17
N GLY A 2 1.56 -9.85 -5.12
CA GLY A 2 1.72 -8.43 -4.79
C GLY A 2 1.07 -7.54 -5.85
N ILE A 3 1.64 -6.38 -6.16
CA ILE A 3 1.05 -5.42 -7.11
C ILE A 3 0.88 -5.99 -8.53
N ASP A 4 1.72 -6.94 -8.97
CA ASP A 4 1.55 -7.64 -10.25
C ASP A 4 0.15 -8.30 -10.38
N TRP A 5 -0.39 -8.78 -9.26
CA TRP A 5 -1.75 -9.34 -9.25
C TRP A 5 -2.77 -8.22 -9.46
N SER A 6 -2.66 -7.12 -8.72
CA SER A 6 -3.57 -5.98 -8.82
C SER A 6 -3.59 -5.37 -10.24
N ILE A 7 -2.43 -5.26 -10.89
CA ILE A 7 -2.30 -4.81 -12.29
C ILE A 7 -3.05 -5.75 -13.23
N ARG A 8 -2.82 -7.07 -13.09
CA ARG A 8 -3.46 -8.07 -13.94
C ARG A 8 -4.98 -8.11 -13.79
N GLU A 9 -5.49 -7.90 -12.58
CA GLU A 9 -6.94 -7.84 -12.30
C GLU A 9 -7.55 -6.47 -12.64
N GLY A 10 -6.76 -5.48 -13.07
CA GLY A 10 -7.23 -4.17 -13.53
C GLY A 10 -7.45 -3.13 -12.43
N TYR A 11 -6.86 -3.32 -11.24
CA TYR A 11 -6.96 -2.37 -10.12
C TYR A 11 -5.85 -1.31 -10.11
N SER A 12 -4.79 -1.49 -10.91
CA SER A 12 -3.59 -0.65 -10.92
C SER A 12 -3.05 -0.50 -12.34
N TRP A 13 -2.29 0.55 -12.60
CA TRP A 13 -1.57 0.75 -13.85
C TRP A 13 -0.20 0.06 -13.82
N ALA A 14 0.38 -0.16 -15.00
CA ALA A 14 1.64 -0.90 -15.12
C ALA A 14 2.81 -0.15 -14.47
N GLU A 15 2.75 1.18 -14.49
CA GLU A 15 3.74 2.13 -13.98
C GLU A 15 3.71 2.22 -12.45
N ASP A 16 2.57 1.91 -11.80
CA ASP A 16 2.40 2.07 -10.34
C ASP A 16 3.45 1.29 -9.54
N LYS A 17 3.90 0.14 -10.07
CA LYS A 17 4.94 -0.67 -9.42
C LYS A 17 6.29 0.05 -9.34
N GLU A 18 6.61 0.95 -10.26
CA GLU A 18 7.90 1.67 -10.28
C GLU A 18 7.99 2.67 -9.13
N TYR A 19 6.84 3.06 -8.56
CA TYR A 19 6.73 3.98 -7.43
C TYR A 19 6.44 3.26 -6.10
N CYS A 20 6.50 1.93 -6.08
CA CYS A 20 6.37 1.12 -4.87
C CYS A 20 7.73 0.59 -4.43
N GLU A 21 7.98 0.61 -3.12
CA GLU A 21 9.09 -0.13 -2.52
C GLU A 21 9.05 -1.61 -2.94
N GLU A 22 10.21 -2.21 -3.24
CA GLU A 22 10.34 -3.58 -3.74
C GLU A 22 9.46 -3.89 -4.96
N TYR A 23 9.14 -2.87 -5.79
CA TYR A 23 8.18 -2.99 -6.89
C TYR A 23 6.82 -3.57 -6.46
N GLY A 24 6.42 -3.35 -5.20
CA GLY A 24 5.18 -3.89 -4.62
C GLY A 24 5.17 -5.42 -4.46
N ARG A 25 6.34 -6.06 -4.44
CA ARG A 25 6.48 -7.52 -4.32
C ARG A 25 7.86 -7.98 -3.86
N MET A 26 7.90 -8.68 -2.72
CA MET A 26 9.09 -9.44 -2.30
C MET A 26 9.18 -10.79 -3.05
N LEU A 27 10.34 -11.10 -3.63
CA LEU A 27 10.55 -12.32 -4.44
C LEU A 27 10.56 -13.61 -3.61
N ASP A 28 11.03 -13.53 -2.36
CA ASP A 28 11.17 -14.70 -1.47
C ASP A 28 9.86 -15.08 -0.75
N ALA A 29 8.74 -14.45 -1.11
CA ALA A 29 7.46 -14.72 -0.48
C ALA A 29 6.92 -16.11 -0.85
N ASP A 30 6.87 -17.03 0.13
CA ASP A 30 6.33 -18.38 -0.04
C ASP A 30 4.92 -18.53 0.59
N PRO A 31 3.84 -18.64 -0.22
CA PRO A 31 2.48 -18.83 0.31
C PRO A 31 2.29 -20.18 1.01
N GLY A 32 3.18 -21.16 0.80
CA GLY A 32 3.20 -22.45 1.51
C GLY A 32 3.58 -22.31 2.98
N LYS A 33 4.29 -21.24 3.36
CA LYS A 33 4.62 -20.92 4.77
C LYS A 33 3.51 -20.19 5.51
N VAL A 34 2.45 -19.78 4.81
CA VAL A 34 1.32 -19.06 5.42
C VAL A 34 0.21 -20.05 5.79
N SER A 35 -0.12 -20.12 7.08
CA SER A 35 -1.13 -21.03 7.61
C SER A 35 -2.52 -20.81 7.00
N ILE A 36 -3.33 -21.88 6.93
CA ILE A 36 -4.74 -21.81 6.46
C ILE A 36 -5.53 -20.81 7.31
N LYS A 37 -5.26 -20.75 8.62
CA LYS A 37 -5.90 -19.81 9.55
C LYS A 37 -5.60 -18.35 9.17
N ALA A 38 -4.36 -18.02 8.86
CA ALA A 38 -3.97 -16.67 8.42
C ALA A 38 -4.65 -16.29 7.10
N LYS A 39 -4.68 -17.20 6.12
CA LYS A 39 -5.37 -16.98 4.84
C LYS A 39 -6.87 -16.75 5.01
N LYS A 40 -7.55 -17.62 5.78
CA LYS A 40 -9.00 -17.49 6.06
C LYS A 40 -9.36 -16.16 6.73
N ARG A 41 -8.49 -15.67 7.62
CA ARG A 41 -8.68 -14.38 8.29
C ARG A 41 -8.41 -13.18 7.37
N GLY A 42 -7.43 -13.30 6.48
CA GLY A 42 -6.97 -12.22 5.61
C GLY A 42 -7.82 -11.95 4.36
N ILE A 43 -8.23 -13.01 3.66
CA ILE A 43 -8.97 -12.92 2.38
C ILE A 43 -10.16 -11.95 2.43
N PRO A 44 -11.09 -12.03 3.40
CA PRO A 44 -12.26 -11.13 3.42
C PRO A 44 -11.92 -9.67 3.75
N GLN A 45 -10.67 -9.37 4.13
CA GLN A 45 -10.22 -8.03 4.52
C GLN A 45 -9.41 -7.34 3.42
N LEU A 46 -9.14 -8.02 2.30
CA LEU A 46 -8.43 -7.42 1.17
C LEU A 46 -9.24 -6.23 0.62
N GLY A 47 -8.58 -5.09 0.43
CA GLY A 47 -9.23 -3.85 -0.01
C GLY A 47 -9.95 -3.06 1.09
N THR A 48 -9.77 -3.42 2.36
CA THR A 48 -10.31 -2.65 3.51
C THR A 48 -9.21 -1.89 4.23
N LEU A 49 -9.52 -0.71 4.79
CA LEU A 49 -8.56 0.06 5.57
C LEU A 49 -8.20 -0.62 6.88
N GLY A 50 -9.22 -1.08 7.62
CA GLY A 50 -9.05 -1.61 8.96
C GLY A 50 -9.49 -0.70 10.10
N SER A 51 -8.90 -0.95 11.26
CA SER A 51 -9.09 -0.18 12.49
C SER A 51 -7.74 0.18 13.12
N GLY A 52 -7.74 1.00 14.17
CA GLY A 52 -6.53 1.54 14.77
C GLY A 52 -6.07 2.78 14.00
N ASN A 53 -4.77 2.95 13.79
CA ASN A 53 -4.20 4.09 13.08
C ASN A 53 -4.29 3.96 11.54
N HIS A 54 -5.31 3.27 11.01
CA HIS A 54 -5.48 3.08 9.57
C HIS A 54 -6.52 4.06 9.02
N TYR A 55 -6.17 4.76 7.95
CA TYR A 55 -6.98 5.84 7.38
C TYR A 55 -6.72 6.01 5.88
N ALA A 56 -7.66 6.69 5.21
CA ALA A 56 -7.45 7.28 3.89
C ALA A 56 -7.85 8.74 3.99
N GLU A 57 -6.90 9.63 3.75
CA GLU A 57 -7.08 11.07 3.91
C GLU A 57 -6.89 11.81 2.59
N ILE A 58 -7.69 12.85 2.41
CA ILE A 58 -7.49 13.86 1.38
C ILE A 58 -6.76 15.01 2.06
N GLN A 59 -5.56 15.31 1.57
CA GLN A 59 -4.67 16.29 2.16
C GLN A 59 -4.36 17.40 1.16
N VAL A 60 -3.95 18.55 1.66
CA VAL A 60 -3.54 19.69 0.84
C VAL A 60 -2.12 20.07 1.23
N VAL A 61 -1.24 20.25 0.25
CA VAL A 61 0.14 20.71 0.48
C VAL A 61 0.08 22.14 1.02
N ASP A 62 0.37 22.34 2.29
CA ASP A 62 0.33 23.65 2.94
C ASP A 62 1.64 24.44 2.78
N GLU A 63 2.78 23.73 2.82
CA GLU A 63 4.11 24.33 2.71
C GLU A 63 5.07 23.42 1.94
N ILE A 64 6.00 24.03 1.17
CA ILE A 64 7.08 23.32 0.46
C ILE A 64 8.42 23.82 0.98
N TYR A 65 9.13 22.96 1.71
CA TYR A 65 10.44 23.28 2.31
C TYR A 65 11.60 23.13 1.33
N ASP A 66 11.57 22.09 0.47
CA ASP A 66 12.56 21.85 -0.58
C ASP A 66 11.85 21.73 -1.92
N LYS A 67 12.05 22.73 -2.78
CA LYS A 67 11.39 22.81 -4.09
C LYS A 67 11.89 21.74 -5.06
N HIS A 68 13.16 21.37 -5.00
CA HIS A 68 13.73 20.39 -5.91
C HIS A 68 13.23 19.00 -5.56
N ALA A 69 13.32 18.61 -4.28
CA ALA A 69 12.82 17.32 -3.82
C ALA A 69 11.30 17.19 -4.04
N ALA A 70 10.52 18.25 -3.75
CA ALA A 70 9.08 18.27 -3.96
C ALA A 70 8.71 18.02 -5.44
N ALA A 71 9.36 18.73 -6.37
CA ALA A 71 9.14 18.54 -7.80
C ALA A 71 9.49 17.11 -8.25
N CYS A 72 10.59 16.51 -7.76
CA CYS A 72 10.93 15.11 -8.05
C CYS A 72 9.87 14.12 -7.53
N MET A 73 9.12 14.46 -6.49
CA MET A 73 8.02 13.66 -5.94
C MET A 73 6.64 14.01 -6.55
N GLY A 74 6.58 14.93 -7.52
CA GLY A 74 5.32 15.38 -8.14
C GLY A 74 4.49 16.33 -7.27
N LEU A 75 5.11 17.00 -6.30
CA LEU A 75 4.51 18.03 -5.45
C LEU A 75 4.91 19.42 -5.97
N ASP A 76 4.11 19.96 -6.90
CA ASP A 76 4.52 21.13 -7.69
C ASP A 76 4.16 22.47 -7.06
N ARG A 77 3.18 22.50 -6.15
CA ARG A 77 2.66 23.76 -5.58
C ARG A 77 1.98 23.59 -4.23
N VAL A 78 2.04 24.66 -3.43
CA VAL A 78 1.14 24.86 -2.28
C VAL A 78 -0.31 24.89 -2.78
N GLY A 79 -1.22 24.25 -2.03
CA GLY A 79 -2.60 24.04 -2.41
C GLY A 79 -2.87 22.78 -3.24
N GLN A 80 -1.84 21.98 -3.60
CA GLN A 80 -2.04 20.72 -4.31
C GLN A 80 -2.76 19.69 -3.44
N VAL A 81 -3.80 19.06 -3.97
CA VAL A 81 -4.54 17.98 -3.30
C VAL A 81 -3.80 16.66 -3.49
N CYS A 82 -3.62 15.92 -2.41
CA CYS A 82 -2.99 14.60 -2.37
C CYS A 82 -3.87 13.60 -1.61
N PHE A 83 -3.66 12.31 -1.87
CA PHE A 83 -4.27 11.23 -1.11
C PHE A 83 -3.19 10.51 -0.30
N MET A 84 -3.46 10.28 0.99
CA MET A 84 -2.61 9.46 1.84
C MET A 84 -3.40 8.26 2.35
N ILE A 85 -2.90 7.05 2.06
CA ILE A 85 -3.51 5.80 2.51
C ILE A 85 -2.55 5.13 3.49
N HIS A 86 -2.99 4.97 4.74
CA HIS A 86 -2.26 4.24 5.77
C HIS A 86 -2.99 2.94 6.10
N SER A 87 -2.47 1.82 5.62
CA SER A 87 -2.98 0.47 5.92
C SER A 87 -1.85 -0.56 5.86
N GLY A 88 -2.18 -1.84 6.09
CA GLY A 88 -1.21 -2.92 6.09
C GLY A 88 -1.83 -4.27 5.75
N SER A 89 -1.14 -5.35 6.11
CA SER A 89 -1.49 -6.74 5.78
C SER A 89 -2.73 -7.30 6.49
N ARG A 90 -3.47 -6.44 7.20
CA ARG A 90 -4.71 -6.76 7.92
C ARG A 90 -4.52 -7.94 8.88
N GLY A 91 -5.57 -8.74 9.09
CA GLY A 91 -5.52 -9.92 9.93
C GLY A 91 -4.58 -11.03 9.43
N LEU A 92 -4.13 -10.97 8.16
CA LEU A 92 -3.21 -11.97 7.61
C LEU A 92 -1.84 -11.86 8.30
N GLY A 93 -1.20 -10.70 8.23
CA GLY A 93 0.14 -10.52 8.79
C GLY A 93 0.16 -10.68 10.31
N HIS A 94 -0.86 -10.16 11.00
CA HIS A 94 -1.02 -10.39 12.44
C HIS A 94 -1.09 -11.89 12.76
N GLN A 95 -1.84 -12.68 11.99
CA GLN A 95 -1.96 -14.12 12.22
C GLN A 95 -0.70 -14.90 11.86
N VAL A 96 0.11 -14.41 10.90
CA VAL A 96 1.44 -14.95 10.61
C VAL A 96 2.41 -14.70 11.75
N ALA A 97 2.38 -13.51 12.37
CA ALA A 97 3.30 -13.15 13.46
C ALA A 97 2.97 -13.84 14.80
N THR A 98 1.69 -14.19 15.03
CA THR A 98 1.22 -14.70 16.32
C THR A 98 0.80 -16.16 16.32
N GLY A 99 0.80 -16.81 15.14
CA GLY A 99 0.19 -18.13 14.94
C GLY A 99 1.10 -19.19 14.37
#